data_AF-A0A812QQM0-F1
#
_entry.id   AF-A0A812QQM0-F1
#
_cell.length_a   1.000
_cell.length_b   1.000
_cell.length_c   1.000
_cell.angle_alpha   90.00
_cell.angle_beta   90.00
_cell.angle_gamma   90.00
#
_symmetry.space_group_name_H-M   'P 1'
#
loop_
_entity.id
_entity.type
_entity.pdbx_description
1 polymer ?
#
loop_
_entity_poly.entity_id
_entity_poly.type
_entity_poly.pdbx_seq_one_letter_code
_entity_poly.pdbx_strand_id
1 'polypeptide(L)'
;MAQCDAQVLAHPTFQAIQKELPSSGCGVLEYDPKVAEERLSKSQDYVAAAPLHWLNLNWEVQPNLPKYKSRIDELQRHFFERPSYLKTEVRVVLQDSSCRPHKMVGSLLAYDPPELRDSLRQAVADAVAKGDDATLDAWRDVLLSVPMRFTVVEADQEHKIRLMMQTLVQEREDIGVLFDNLRVSALMRTFEVLDMKGQLEKDGGERQTNKTLAAHYQSLKYCKRSEKVSATFVEVSLSLHKNCLCYDRVRNVCLKFDELGLDNPLDSVHKLREIMIKCDKSRANMEWAFSMTWDWFHVAGGMPGDGKTKKDAGDAIPLSILEGTTANWGGKSLVNLFLFKRQIRDALWKKLEGYSWSTAVKERIRQLTIDVETCRENLGAIDVEVIGFQERSSWPESADALLLAIESLVYGYKKDDALVSCLKNRKGIEDTLAHADVKPLVNSIDTKYAKEQGVQDEESADEGEDDAEAKGGDGAEPAPPLLDCNRSAAEMFLQNTANATDSSMLEVRAKIETGMKQAERRVKGLCKLIHEKENSGDIEADMKDAAALTTAGVPKKYAVTVVDAKLLCENGRYRLPPTRQFQLTRLFEAV
;
A
#
# COMPACT_ATOMS: atom_id res chain seq x y z
N MET A 1 22.19 0.73 -4.15
CA MET A 1 23.30 -0.22 -3.93
C MET A 1 24.63 0.27 -4.45
N ALA A 2 24.82 0.56 -5.75
CA ALA A 2 26.08 1.11 -6.25
C ALA A 2 26.55 2.39 -5.51
N GLN A 3 25.61 3.27 -5.14
CA GLN A 3 25.88 4.44 -4.29
C GLN A 3 26.36 4.06 -2.88
N CYS A 4 25.82 3.00 -2.28
CA CYS A 4 26.23 2.50 -0.97
C CYS A 4 27.70 2.04 -1.02
N ASP A 5 28.07 1.24 -2.02
CA ASP A 5 29.45 0.77 -2.17
C ASP A 5 30.44 1.91 -2.41
N ALA A 6 30.06 2.87 -3.27
CA ALA A 6 30.88 4.04 -3.52
C ALA A 6 31.12 4.85 -2.23
N GLN A 7 30.09 5.00 -1.39
CA GLN A 7 30.20 5.66 -0.10
C GLN A 7 31.10 4.89 0.87
N VAL A 8 30.95 3.57 0.94
CA VAL A 8 31.78 2.71 1.81
C VAL A 8 33.25 2.79 1.38
N LEU A 9 33.56 2.58 0.11
CA LEU A 9 34.93 2.56 -0.41
C LEU A 9 35.62 3.93 -0.40
N ALA A 10 34.85 5.03 -0.36
CA ALA A 10 35.40 6.37 -0.22
C ALA A 10 35.86 6.68 1.22
N HIS A 11 35.38 5.94 2.22
CA HIS A 11 35.75 6.17 3.60
C HIS A 11 37.14 5.57 3.93
N PRO A 12 38.04 6.29 4.64
CA PRO A 12 39.41 5.85 4.90
C PRO A 12 39.53 4.45 5.51
N THR A 13 38.63 4.09 6.43
CA THR A 13 38.57 2.77 7.09
C THR A 13 38.44 1.61 6.09
N PHE A 14 37.77 1.81 4.94
CA PHE A 14 37.45 0.75 3.99
C PHE A 14 38.21 0.87 2.65
N GLN A 15 39.03 1.90 2.45
CA GLN A 15 39.68 2.19 1.17
C GLN A 15 40.54 1.03 0.65
N ALA A 16 41.12 0.23 1.55
CA ALA A 16 41.98 -0.90 1.22
C ALA A 16 41.30 -2.28 1.36
N ILE A 17 40.00 -2.34 1.71
CA ILE A 17 39.34 -3.59 2.12
C ILE A 17 39.40 -4.72 1.10
N GLN A 18 39.52 -4.39 -0.20
CA GLN A 18 39.68 -5.37 -1.28
C GLN A 18 41.01 -6.13 -1.23
N LYS A 19 42.07 -5.50 -0.70
CA LYS A 19 43.44 -6.05 -0.65
C LYS A 19 43.83 -6.58 0.72
N GLU A 20 42.97 -6.38 1.70
CA GLU A 20 43.21 -6.80 3.07
C GLU A 20 43.04 -8.32 3.22
N LEU A 21 43.69 -8.85 4.26
CA LEU A 21 43.57 -10.26 4.58
C LEU A 21 42.17 -10.55 5.15
N PRO A 22 41.58 -11.71 4.83
CA PRO A 22 40.36 -12.16 5.49
C PRO A 22 40.54 -12.24 7.01
N SER A 23 39.45 -12.16 7.74
CA SER A 23 39.42 -12.43 9.18
C SER A 23 38.49 -13.60 9.51
N SER A 24 38.75 -14.30 10.61
CA SER A 24 37.92 -15.43 11.09
C SER A 24 36.79 -15.00 12.05
N GLY A 25 36.40 -13.72 12.05
CA GLY A 25 35.44 -13.15 13.01
C GLY A 25 34.06 -13.82 12.98
N CYS A 26 33.65 -14.34 11.82
CA CYS A 26 32.40 -15.09 11.67
C CYS A 26 32.44 -16.53 12.19
N GLY A 27 33.60 -17.01 12.67
CA GLY A 27 33.80 -18.38 13.13
C GLY A 27 34.12 -19.39 12.02
N VAL A 28 34.20 -18.96 10.77
CA VAL A 28 34.76 -19.74 9.65
C VAL A 28 36.24 -19.42 9.50
N LEU A 29 37.04 -20.43 9.15
CA LEU A 29 38.48 -20.25 8.92
C LEU A 29 38.74 -19.26 7.77
N GLU A 30 39.77 -18.43 7.92
CA GLU A 30 40.23 -17.49 6.90
C GLU A 30 40.58 -18.20 5.59
N TYR A 31 40.37 -17.52 4.47
CA TYR A 31 40.74 -18.02 3.16
C TYR A 31 42.27 -18.26 3.06
N ASP A 32 42.65 -19.51 2.79
CA ASP A 32 44.02 -19.95 2.52
C ASP A 32 44.16 -20.35 1.04
N PRO A 33 44.98 -19.64 0.24
CA PRO A 33 45.22 -19.95 -1.16
C PRO A 33 45.65 -21.40 -1.44
N LYS A 34 46.44 -22.02 -0.55
CA LYS A 34 46.96 -23.39 -0.73
C LYS A 34 45.88 -24.42 -0.50
N VAL A 35 45.08 -24.24 0.55
CA VAL A 35 43.94 -25.13 0.85
C VAL A 35 42.87 -25.01 -0.23
N ALA A 36 42.62 -23.78 -0.70
CA ALA A 36 41.73 -23.52 -1.83
C ALA A 36 42.21 -24.26 -3.09
N GLU A 37 43.48 -24.11 -3.47
CA GLU A 37 44.06 -24.80 -4.62
C GLU A 37 43.97 -26.32 -4.49
N GLU A 38 44.27 -26.87 -3.32
CA GLU A 38 44.17 -28.32 -3.09
C GLU A 38 42.73 -28.84 -3.23
N ARG A 39 41.74 -28.17 -2.65
CA ARG A 39 40.34 -28.61 -2.70
C ARG A 39 39.70 -28.38 -4.06
N LEU A 40 39.85 -27.18 -4.61
CA LEU A 40 39.21 -26.80 -5.87
C LEU A 40 39.81 -27.55 -7.07
N SER A 41 41.11 -27.90 -7.05
CA SER A 41 41.72 -28.77 -8.07
C SER A 41 41.13 -30.18 -8.10
N LYS A 42 40.56 -30.64 -6.98
CA LYS A 42 39.86 -31.92 -6.84
C LYS A 42 38.34 -31.79 -7.05
N SER A 43 37.87 -30.64 -7.57
CA SER A 43 36.44 -30.30 -7.71
C SER A 43 35.65 -30.43 -6.39
N GLN A 44 36.31 -30.16 -5.25
CA GLN A 44 35.68 -30.15 -3.93
C GLN A 44 35.31 -28.73 -3.52
N ASP A 45 34.16 -28.58 -2.86
CA ASP A 45 33.78 -27.31 -2.23
C ASP A 45 34.83 -26.84 -1.23
N TYR A 46 35.11 -25.55 -1.25
CA TYR A 46 35.94 -24.90 -0.25
C TYR A 46 35.13 -23.81 0.46
N VAL A 47 35.01 -23.91 1.78
CA VAL A 47 34.32 -22.92 2.62
C VAL A 47 35.36 -22.17 3.44
N ALA A 48 35.34 -20.84 3.35
CA ALA A 48 36.25 -19.97 4.08
C ALA A 48 35.65 -18.57 4.28
N ALA A 49 36.15 -17.84 5.27
CA ALA A 49 35.89 -16.41 5.41
C ALA A 49 36.72 -15.63 4.38
N ALA A 50 36.09 -14.71 3.67
CA ALA A 50 36.72 -13.86 2.66
C ALA A 50 36.09 -12.45 2.64
N PRO A 51 36.80 -11.42 2.16
CA PRO A 51 36.25 -10.08 2.05
C PRO A 51 35.04 -10.01 1.10
N LEU A 52 33.95 -9.36 1.52
CA LEU A 52 32.74 -9.19 0.71
C LEU A 52 33.05 -8.56 -0.66
N HIS A 53 33.99 -7.61 -0.70
CA HIS A 53 34.37 -6.89 -1.91
C HIS A 53 35.25 -7.70 -2.87
N TRP A 54 35.54 -8.98 -2.57
CA TRP A 54 36.03 -9.90 -3.59
C TRP A 54 34.93 -10.26 -4.61
N LEU A 55 33.66 -10.13 -4.23
CA LEU A 55 32.51 -10.33 -5.09
C LEU A 55 32.34 -9.15 -6.07
N ASN A 56 31.83 -9.46 -7.26
CA ASN A 56 31.24 -8.47 -8.15
C ASN A 56 29.84 -8.10 -7.64
N LEU A 57 29.75 -7.09 -6.79
CA LEU A 57 28.51 -6.63 -6.17
C LEU A 57 27.52 -5.93 -7.13
N ASN A 58 27.90 -5.79 -8.41
CA ASN A 58 27.05 -5.30 -9.49
C ASN A 58 26.50 -6.43 -10.38
N TRP A 59 26.91 -7.68 -10.11
CA TRP A 59 26.45 -8.85 -10.85
C TRP A 59 25.46 -9.66 -10.01
N GLU A 60 24.40 -10.11 -10.66
CA GLU A 60 23.38 -10.97 -10.06
C GLU A 60 22.97 -12.03 -11.08
N VAL A 61 22.65 -13.23 -10.58
CA VAL A 61 22.16 -14.32 -11.41
C VAL A 61 20.82 -13.95 -12.07
N GLN A 62 19.96 -13.16 -11.40
CA GLN A 62 18.63 -12.76 -11.89
C GLN A 62 18.47 -11.24 -11.80
N PRO A 63 19.11 -10.49 -12.71
CA PRO A 63 19.17 -9.03 -12.64
C PRO A 63 17.82 -8.34 -12.87
N ASN A 64 16.83 -9.04 -13.44
CA ASN A 64 15.51 -8.46 -13.70
C ASN A 64 14.50 -8.75 -12.57
N LEU A 65 14.89 -9.50 -11.55
CA LEU A 65 14.01 -9.75 -10.41
C LEU A 65 13.85 -8.45 -9.59
N PRO A 66 12.61 -7.97 -9.38
CA PRO A 66 12.39 -6.78 -8.56
C PRO A 66 12.91 -6.96 -7.14
N LYS A 67 13.62 -5.95 -6.63
CA LYS A 67 14.09 -5.88 -5.24
C LYS A 67 13.43 -4.68 -4.57
N TYR A 68 12.77 -4.93 -3.44
CA TYR A 68 12.03 -3.91 -2.71
C TYR A 68 12.86 -3.33 -1.57
N LYS A 69 13.00 -2.01 -1.56
CA LYS A 69 13.72 -1.30 -0.48
C LYS A 69 13.16 -1.64 0.89
N SER A 70 11.83 -1.71 1.04
CA SER A 70 11.17 -2.04 2.32
C SER A 70 11.64 -3.38 2.89
N ARG A 71 11.83 -4.40 2.04
CA ARG A 71 12.30 -5.73 2.44
C ARG A 71 13.79 -5.71 2.82
N ILE A 72 14.60 -4.96 2.08
CA ILE A 72 16.02 -4.78 2.41
C ILE A 72 16.15 -4.04 3.74
N ASP A 73 15.37 -2.99 3.97
CA ASP A 73 15.34 -2.24 5.22
C ASP A 73 14.88 -3.14 6.41
N GLU A 74 13.92 -4.04 6.19
CA GLU A 74 13.48 -5.01 7.21
C GLU A 74 14.57 -6.03 7.55
N LEU A 75 15.25 -6.57 6.54
CA LEU A 75 16.42 -7.43 6.71
C LEU A 75 17.55 -6.71 7.47
N GLN A 76 17.82 -5.46 7.09
CA GLN A 76 18.82 -4.61 7.73
C GLN A 76 18.51 -4.44 9.22
N ARG A 77 17.27 -4.07 9.56
CA ARG A 77 16.85 -3.93 10.97
C ARG A 77 16.92 -5.23 11.74
N HIS A 78 16.62 -6.36 11.09
CA HIS A 78 16.60 -7.65 11.78
C HIS A 78 18.00 -8.22 12.03
N PHE A 79 18.88 -8.15 11.02
CA PHE A 79 20.18 -8.82 11.04
C PHE A 79 21.36 -7.88 11.31
N PHE A 80 21.24 -6.61 10.95
CA PHE A 80 22.34 -5.67 10.84
C PHE A 80 22.05 -4.32 11.52
N GLU A 81 21.22 -4.31 12.57
CA GLU A 81 21.03 -3.13 13.43
C GLU A 81 22.35 -2.69 14.09
N ARG A 82 23.26 -3.64 14.30
CA ARG A 82 24.63 -3.46 14.78
C ARG A 82 25.57 -4.39 14.00
N PRO A 83 26.91 -4.20 14.07
CA PRO A 83 27.86 -5.11 13.45
C PRO A 83 27.54 -6.57 13.78
N SER A 84 27.22 -7.33 12.74
CA SER A 84 26.86 -8.74 12.83
C SER A 84 27.26 -9.45 11.55
N TYR A 85 27.86 -10.63 11.70
CA TYR A 85 28.27 -11.46 10.58
C TYR A 85 27.07 -12.06 9.84
N LEU A 86 27.24 -12.34 8.54
CA LEU A 86 26.27 -13.14 7.78
C LEU A 86 26.17 -14.53 8.40
N LYS A 87 24.93 -14.97 8.67
CA LYS A 87 24.65 -16.30 9.21
C LYS A 87 24.61 -17.38 8.12
N THR A 88 24.54 -16.97 6.86
CA THR A 88 24.47 -17.84 5.69
C THR A 88 25.74 -17.68 4.87
N GLU A 89 26.20 -18.79 4.29
CA GLU A 89 27.34 -18.79 3.37
C GLU A 89 26.94 -18.15 2.03
N VAL A 90 27.75 -17.23 1.52
CA VAL A 90 27.65 -16.72 0.16
C VAL A 90 28.19 -17.77 -0.80
N ARG A 91 27.41 -18.18 -1.80
CA ARG A 91 27.84 -19.23 -2.73
C ARG A 91 28.51 -18.60 -3.94
N VAL A 92 29.77 -18.93 -4.15
CA VAL A 92 30.58 -18.41 -5.26
C VAL A 92 30.86 -19.53 -6.24
N VAL A 93 30.48 -19.31 -7.49
CA VAL A 93 30.70 -20.28 -8.57
C VAL A 93 31.95 -19.93 -9.35
N LEU A 94 32.82 -20.92 -9.51
CA LEU A 94 34.03 -20.85 -10.31
C LEU A 94 33.83 -21.64 -11.61
N GLN A 95 34.28 -21.07 -12.73
CA GLN A 95 34.09 -21.65 -14.06
C GLN A 95 34.92 -22.92 -14.28
N ASP A 96 36.08 -23.02 -13.62
CA ASP A 96 36.96 -24.17 -13.70
C ASP A 96 37.82 -24.30 -12.43
N SER A 97 38.52 -25.44 -12.31
CA SER A 97 39.39 -25.75 -11.18
C SER A 97 40.73 -25.00 -11.20
N SER A 98 41.05 -24.30 -12.29
CA SER A 98 42.22 -23.42 -12.41
C SER A 98 41.96 -22.02 -11.84
N CYS A 99 40.69 -21.65 -11.65
CA CYS A 99 40.30 -20.41 -11.00
C CYS A 99 40.92 -20.30 -9.60
N ARG A 100 41.39 -19.10 -9.26
CA ARG A 100 42.01 -18.80 -7.97
C ARG A 100 41.26 -17.63 -7.34
N PRO A 101 40.35 -17.85 -6.37
CA PRO A 101 39.48 -16.79 -5.84
C PRO A 101 40.19 -15.50 -5.42
N HIS A 102 41.34 -15.62 -4.72
CA HIS A 102 42.15 -14.48 -4.30
C HIS A 102 42.76 -13.65 -5.45
N LYS A 103 42.79 -14.16 -6.69
CA LYS A 103 43.22 -13.43 -7.89
C LYS A 103 42.06 -12.76 -8.63
N MET A 104 40.82 -13.03 -8.21
CA MET A 104 39.59 -12.60 -8.86
C MET A 104 38.87 -11.50 -8.04
N VAL A 105 39.61 -10.71 -7.28
CA VAL A 105 39.07 -9.64 -6.43
C VAL A 105 38.19 -8.69 -7.24
N GLY A 106 36.94 -8.51 -6.80
CA GLY A 106 35.92 -7.68 -7.44
C GLY A 106 35.24 -8.34 -8.65
N SER A 107 35.57 -9.58 -8.97
CA SER A 107 35.05 -10.31 -10.14
C SER A 107 34.38 -11.64 -9.80
N LEU A 108 34.39 -12.06 -8.53
CA LEU A 108 33.73 -13.29 -8.11
C LEU A 108 32.20 -13.17 -8.22
N LEU A 109 31.56 -14.21 -8.74
CA LEU A 109 30.13 -14.20 -9.03
C LEU A 109 29.37 -14.95 -7.92
N ALA A 110 28.52 -14.24 -7.19
CA ALA A 110 27.71 -14.79 -6.09
C ALA A 110 26.35 -15.31 -6.60
N TYR A 111 26.07 -16.59 -6.36
CA TYR A 111 24.89 -17.29 -6.84
C TYR A 111 23.73 -17.35 -5.84
N ASP A 112 23.94 -16.91 -4.61
CA ASP A 112 22.90 -16.77 -3.58
C ASP A 112 22.06 -15.49 -3.79
N PRO A 113 20.84 -15.42 -3.21
CA PRO A 113 19.97 -14.25 -3.29
C PRO A 113 20.66 -12.97 -2.76
N PRO A 114 20.61 -11.84 -3.50
CA PRO A 114 21.36 -10.63 -3.13
C PRO A 114 20.80 -9.89 -1.90
N GLU A 115 19.57 -10.16 -1.47
CA GLU A 115 18.82 -9.35 -0.50
C GLU A 115 19.53 -9.24 0.87
N LEU A 116 20.12 -10.34 1.36
CA LEU A 116 20.85 -10.32 2.63
C LEU A 116 22.20 -9.58 2.50
N ARG A 117 22.88 -9.69 1.35
CA ARG A 117 24.12 -8.95 1.07
C ARG A 117 23.85 -7.46 0.90
N ASP A 118 22.76 -7.13 0.21
CA ASP A 118 22.30 -5.76 -0.02
C ASP A 118 21.91 -5.07 1.28
N SER A 119 21.26 -5.77 2.21
CA SER A 119 20.95 -5.22 3.54
C SER A 119 22.20 -5.03 4.40
N LEU A 120 23.20 -5.91 4.32
CA LEU A 120 24.51 -5.69 4.96
C LEU A 120 25.22 -4.46 4.37
N ARG A 121 25.28 -4.34 3.03
CA ARG A 121 25.88 -3.17 2.35
C ARG A 121 25.22 -1.87 2.76
N GLN A 122 23.88 -1.87 2.89
CA GLN A 122 23.13 -0.71 3.36
C GLN A 122 23.43 -0.38 4.82
N ALA A 123 23.54 -1.38 5.71
CA ALA A 123 23.93 -1.17 7.11
C ALA A 123 25.30 -0.51 7.25
N VAL A 124 26.29 -0.96 6.48
CA VAL A 124 27.64 -0.37 6.52
C VAL A 124 27.63 1.05 5.95
N ALA A 125 26.89 1.31 4.87
CA ALA A 125 26.77 2.67 4.33
C ALA A 125 26.10 3.63 5.32
N ASP A 126 25.06 3.19 6.03
CA ASP A 126 24.42 3.98 7.09
C ASP A 126 25.39 4.23 8.27
N ALA A 127 26.21 3.24 8.62
CA ALA A 127 27.24 3.38 9.64
C ALA A 127 28.34 4.35 9.19
N VAL A 128 28.81 4.31 7.94
CA VAL A 128 29.78 5.28 7.41
C VAL A 128 29.26 6.71 7.49
N ALA A 129 27.95 6.92 7.39
CA ALA A 129 27.35 8.25 7.51
C ALA A 129 27.25 8.77 8.97
N LYS A 130 27.26 7.90 9.98
CA LYS A 130 26.83 8.25 11.34
C LYS A 130 27.67 7.67 12.50
N GLY A 131 28.45 6.63 12.23
CA GLY A 131 29.16 5.82 13.22
C GLY A 131 30.49 6.45 13.64
N ASP A 132 30.97 6.04 14.81
CA ASP A 132 32.32 6.33 15.28
C ASP A 132 33.33 5.32 14.72
N ASP A 133 34.63 5.64 14.84
CA ASP A 133 35.71 4.80 14.33
C ASP A 133 35.65 3.36 14.86
N ALA A 134 35.29 3.19 16.13
CA ALA A 134 35.15 1.87 16.75
C ALA A 134 34.04 1.03 16.10
N THR A 135 32.89 1.65 15.80
CA THR A 135 31.79 1.01 15.08
C THR A 135 32.20 0.67 13.64
N LEU A 136 32.93 1.56 12.97
CA LEU A 136 33.41 1.34 11.60
C LEU A 136 34.44 0.22 11.53
N ASP A 137 35.34 0.11 12.50
CA ASP A 137 36.31 -0.99 12.61
C ASP A 137 35.60 -2.34 12.81
N ALA A 138 34.54 -2.37 13.63
CA ALA A 138 33.72 -3.57 13.79
C ALA A 138 33.00 -3.96 12.48
N TRP A 139 32.46 -2.99 11.73
CA TRP A 139 31.88 -3.26 10.41
C TRP A 139 32.92 -3.70 9.38
N ARG A 140 34.14 -3.16 9.44
CA ARG A 140 35.25 -3.58 8.60
C ARG A 140 35.59 -5.05 8.84
N ASP A 141 35.65 -5.48 10.10
CA ASP A 141 35.87 -6.89 10.44
C ASP A 141 34.74 -7.79 9.91
N VAL A 142 33.48 -7.36 10.03
CA VAL A 142 32.32 -8.06 9.42
C VAL A 142 32.49 -8.22 7.91
N LEU A 143 32.92 -7.18 7.21
CA LEU A 143 33.13 -7.20 5.76
C LEU A 143 34.34 -8.05 5.33
N LEU A 144 35.33 -8.25 6.19
CA LEU A 144 36.49 -9.14 5.96
C LEU A 144 36.21 -10.62 6.31
N SER A 145 35.17 -10.85 7.11
CA SER A 145 34.76 -12.15 7.64
C SER A 145 33.55 -12.76 6.93
N VAL A 146 33.27 -12.45 5.66
CA VAL A 146 32.08 -13.01 5.01
C VAL A 146 32.29 -14.51 4.71
N PRO A 147 31.45 -15.42 5.25
CA PRO A 147 31.57 -16.84 4.94
C PRO A 147 31.21 -17.08 3.47
N MET A 148 32.13 -17.64 2.70
CA MET A 148 31.95 -17.95 1.29
C MET A 148 32.18 -19.44 1.03
N ARG A 149 31.32 -20.05 0.22
CA ARG A 149 31.48 -21.39 -0.34
C ARG A 149 31.86 -21.29 -1.81
N PHE A 150 33.09 -21.66 -2.13
CA PHE A 150 33.60 -21.74 -3.49
C PHE A 150 33.32 -23.12 -4.08
N THR A 151 32.57 -23.17 -5.18
CA THR A 151 32.22 -24.40 -5.89
C THR A 151 32.68 -24.29 -7.34
N VAL A 152 33.44 -25.30 -7.80
CA VAL A 152 33.80 -25.42 -9.22
C VAL A 152 32.63 -26.07 -9.95
N VAL A 153 32.10 -25.37 -10.95
CA VAL A 153 31.01 -25.86 -11.79
C VAL A 153 31.61 -26.13 -13.16
N GLU A 154 31.76 -27.41 -13.50
CA GLU A 154 32.15 -27.81 -14.85
C GLU A 154 31.11 -27.32 -15.86
N ALA A 155 31.48 -27.21 -17.14
CA ALA A 155 30.64 -26.69 -18.22
C ALA A 155 29.35 -27.50 -18.51
N ASP A 156 29.01 -28.48 -17.66
CA ASP A 156 27.74 -29.18 -17.69
C ASP A 156 26.58 -28.23 -17.36
N GLN A 157 25.73 -28.04 -18.36
CA GLN A 157 24.54 -27.22 -18.25
C GLN A 157 23.58 -27.77 -17.19
N GLU A 158 23.39 -29.09 -17.09
CA GLU A 158 22.45 -29.67 -16.11
C GLU A 158 22.91 -29.38 -14.68
N HIS A 159 24.21 -29.51 -14.41
CA HIS A 159 24.81 -29.13 -13.14
C HIS A 159 24.59 -27.66 -12.80
N LYS A 160 24.81 -26.75 -13.76
CA LYS A 160 24.59 -25.30 -13.58
C LYS A 160 23.13 -24.97 -13.26
N ILE A 161 22.19 -25.59 -13.96
CA ILE A 161 20.74 -25.41 -13.73
C ILE A 161 20.35 -25.89 -12.35
N ARG A 162 20.80 -27.10 -11.98
CA ARG A 162 20.54 -27.67 -10.66
C ARG A 162 21.09 -26.77 -9.57
N LEU A 163 22.30 -26.25 -9.76
CA LEU A 163 22.90 -25.31 -8.83
C LEU A 163 22.05 -24.05 -8.72
N MET A 164 21.66 -23.40 -9.82
CA MET A 164 20.80 -22.21 -9.77
C MET A 164 19.47 -22.48 -9.05
N MET A 165 18.81 -23.60 -9.33
CA MET A 165 17.56 -23.95 -8.66
C MET A 165 17.76 -24.18 -7.16
N GLN A 166 18.81 -24.90 -6.76
CA GLN A 166 19.09 -25.22 -5.35
C GLN A 166 19.68 -24.06 -4.55
N THR A 167 20.38 -23.14 -5.20
CA THR A 167 21.12 -22.06 -4.51
C THR A 167 20.37 -20.76 -4.53
N LEU A 168 19.71 -20.43 -5.63
CA LEU A 168 19.01 -19.16 -5.75
C LEU A 168 17.55 -19.32 -5.40
N VAL A 169 16.87 -20.25 -6.06
CA VAL A 169 15.41 -20.37 -5.92
C VAL A 169 15.04 -21.01 -4.59
N GLN A 170 15.68 -22.12 -4.23
CA GLN A 170 15.43 -22.79 -2.95
C GLN A 170 15.80 -21.90 -1.76
N GLU A 171 16.92 -21.18 -1.80
CA GLU A 171 17.30 -20.31 -0.68
C GLU A 171 16.30 -19.16 -0.48
N ARG A 172 15.74 -18.59 -1.56
CA ARG A 172 14.63 -17.62 -1.40
C ARG A 172 13.39 -18.24 -0.78
N GLU A 173 13.06 -19.49 -1.12
CA GLU A 173 11.97 -20.20 -0.47
C GLU A 173 12.27 -20.45 1.02
N ASP A 174 13.49 -20.83 1.36
CA ASP A 174 13.92 -21.07 2.73
C ASP A 174 13.94 -19.78 3.56
N ILE A 175 14.41 -18.67 2.97
CA ILE A 175 14.28 -17.32 3.55
C ILE A 175 12.80 -17.00 3.78
N GLY A 176 11.93 -17.29 2.82
CA GLY A 176 10.48 -17.12 2.95
C GLY A 176 9.85 -17.97 4.05
N VAL A 177 10.42 -19.13 4.39
CA VAL A 177 9.98 -19.96 5.54
C VAL A 177 10.40 -19.32 6.87
N LEU A 178 11.58 -18.71 6.92
CA LEU A 178 12.08 -18.03 8.12
C LEU A 178 11.41 -16.66 8.31
N PHE A 179 11.10 -15.98 7.21
CA PHE A 179 10.59 -14.62 7.14
C PHE A 179 9.52 -14.53 6.06
N ASP A 180 8.26 -14.73 6.45
CA ASP A 180 7.12 -14.72 5.53
C ASP A 180 7.08 -13.44 4.64
N ASN A 181 7.55 -12.28 5.14
CA ASN A 181 7.60 -11.01 4.40
C ASN A 181 8.66 -10.97 3.27
N LEU A 182 9.63 -11.88 3.28
CA LEU A 182 10.72 -11.95 2.31
C LEU A 182 10.50 -13.01 1.24
N ARG A 183 9.36 -13.71 1.28
CA ARG A 183 9.02 -14.72 0.27
C ARG A 183 8.95 -14.13 -1.14
N VAL A 184 9.20 -14.99 -2.12
CA VAL A 184 9.03 -14.66 -3.53
C VAL A 184 7.54 -14.58 -3.85
N SER A 185 7.07 -13.40 -4.23
CA SER A 185 5.69 -13.21 -4.68
C SER A 185 5.43 -13.84 -6.04
N ALA A 186 4.16 -13.94 -6.44
CA ALA A 186 3.76 -14.36 -7.77
C ALA A 186 4.33 -13.45 -8.88
N LEU A 187 4.43 -12.15 -8.61
CA LEU A 187 5.02 -11.19 -9.54
C LEU A 187 6.53 -11.38 -9.68
N MET A 188 7.26 -11.47 -8.57
CA MET A 188 8.70 -11.79 -8.59
C MET A 188 8.94 -13.13 -9.30
N ARG A 189 8.11 -14.15 -9.01
CA ARG A 189 8.22 -15.45 -9.66
C ARG A 189 8.02 -15.37 -11.17
N THR A 190 7.15 -14.48 -11.64
CA THR A 190 6.96 -14.23 -13.08
C THR A 190 8.28 -13.76 -13.71
N PHE A 191 8.98 -12.81 -13.09
CA PHE A 191 10.31 -12.34 -13.56
C PHE A 191 11.37 -13.43 -13.48
N GLU A 192 11.41 -14.19 -12.38
CA GLU A 192 12.30 -15.34 -12.24
C GLU A 192 12.09 -16.38 -13.35
N VAL A 193 10.85 -16.74 -13.69
CA VAL A 193 10.53 -17.68 -14.76
C VAL A 193 11.04 -17.19 -16.12
N LEU A 194 10.94 -15.88 -16.39
CA LEU A 194 11.44 -15.27 -17.63
C LEU A 194 12.97 -15.30 -17.70
N ASP A 195 13.64 -14.90 -16.62
CA ASP A 195 15.10 -14.89 -16.54
C ASP A 195 15.65 -16.32 -16.67
N MET A 196 15.06 -17.28 -15.95
CA MET A 196 15.43 -18.69 -16.05
C MET A 196 15.23 -19.20 -17.48
N LYS A 197 14.08 -18.92 -18.09
CA LYS A 197 13.83 -19.32 -19.49
C LYS A 197 14.88 -18.73 -20.43
N GLY A 198 15.15 -17.43 -20.33
CA GLY A 198 16.12 -16.75 -21.20
C GLY A 198 17.54 -17.29 -21.04
N GLN A 199 17.95 -17.60 -19.81
CA GLN A 199 19.27 -18.18 -19.54
C GLN A 199 19.41 -19.61 -20.05
N LEU A 200 18.40 -20.45 -19.82
CA LEU A 200 18.39 -21.83 -20.30
C LEU A 200 18.44 -21.92 -21.84
N GLU A 201 17.67 -21.07 -22.52
CA GLU A 201 17.66 -21.03 -23.98
C GLU A 201 18.96 -20.46 -24.55
N LYS A 202 19.57 -19.48 -23.86
CA LYS A 202 20.85 -18.90 -24.26
C LYS A 202 22.01 -19.89 -24.07
N ASP A 203 22.05 -20.58 -22.94
CA ASP A 203 23.17 -21.46 -22.57
C ASP A 203 23.09 -22.82 -23.28
N GLY A 204 21.89 -23.37 -23.46
CA GLY A 204 21.70 -24.67 -24.10
C GLY A 204 21.41 -24.63 -25.59
N GLY A 205 21.09 -23.46 -26.15
CA GLY A 205 20.68 -23.33 -27.55
C GLY A 205 19.31 -23.97 -27.89
N GLU A 206 18.66 -24.60 -26.92
CA GLU A 206 17.37 -25.27 -27.09
C GLU A 206 16.22 -24.45 -26.49
N ARG A 207 15.12 -24.37 -27.24
CA ARG A 207 13.91 -23.69 -26.79
C ARG A 207 13.24 -24.46 -25.65
N GLN A 208 13.03 -23.78 -24.53
CA GLN A 208 12.37 -24.36 -23.36
C GLN A 208 10.85 -24.36 -23.52
N THR A 209 10.23 -25.52 -23.34
CA THR A 209 8.76 -25.64 -23.30
C THR A 209 8.24 -25.31 -21.89
N ASN A 210 6.95 -25.02 -21.76
CA ASN A 210 6.35 -24.76 -20.43
C ASN A 210 6.50 -25.98 -19.49
N LYS A 211 6.45 -27.20 -20.05
CA LYS A 211 6.60 -28.45 -19.27
C LYS A 211 8.04 -28.67 -18.82
N THR A 212 9.01 -28.50 -19.72
CA THR A 212 10.44 -28.68 -19.38
C THR A 212 10.88 -27.64 -18.36
N LEU A 213 10.47 -26.37 -18.55
CA LEU A 213 10.77 -25.32 -17.60
C LEU A 213 10.18 -25.62 -16.22
N ALA A 214 8.89 -25.98 -16.15
CA ALA A 214 8.24 -26.34 -14.89
C ALA A 214 8.84 -27.57 -14.21
N ALA A 215 9.41 -28.53 -14.95
CA ALA A 215 10.03 -29.72 -14.38
C ALA A 215 11.24 -29.36 -13.49
N HIS A 216 12.04 -28.36 -13.87
CA HIS A 216 13.15 -27.89 -13.03
C HIS A 216 12.68 -27.40 -11.65
N TYR A 217 11.51 -26.77 -11.61
CA TYR A 217 10.89 -26.23 -10.40
C TYR A 217 10.22 -27.28 -9.50
N GLN A 218 10.00 -28.51 -9.98
CA GLN A 218 9.36 -29.57 -9.19
C GLN A 218 10.26 -30.13 -8.08
N SER A 219 11.57 -29.96 -8.22
CA SER A 219 12.56 -30.36 -7.21
C SER A 219 12.59 -29.45 -5.97
N LEU A 220 11.96 -28.29 -6.05
CA LEU A 220 11.99 -27.27 -5.02
C LEU A 220 10.97 -27.54 -3.91
N LYS A 221 11.36 -27.23 -2.68
CA LYS A 221 10.49 -27.17 -1.52
C LYS A 221 10.01 -25.73 -1.33
N TYR A 222 8.76 -25.49 -1.71
CA TYR A 222 8.11 -24.18 -1.59
C TYR A 222 7.74 -23.84 -0.15
N CYS A 223 7.86 -22.56 0.19
CA CYS A 223 7.21 -21.98 1.36
C CYS A 223 5.68 -22.18 1.27
N LYS A 224 5.03 -22.35 2.42
CA LYS A 224 3.59 -22.67 2.52
C LYS A 224 2.69 -21.69 1.75
N ARG A 225 3.07 -20.42 1.68
CA ARG A 225 2.32 -19.36 1.00
C ARG A 225 2.76 -19.11 -0.44
N SER A 226 3.87 -19.69 -0.89
CA SER A 226 4.33 -19.54 -2.26
C SER A 226 3.48 -20.38 -3.22
N GLU A 227 3.10 -19.79 -4.34
CA GLU A 227 2.43 -20.51 -5.42
C GLU A 227 3.44 -21.44 -6.13
N LYS A 228 3.07 -22.71 -6.32
CA LYS A 228 3.95 -23.69 -6.99
C LYS A 228 4.03 -23.41 -8.49
N VAL A 229 5.24 -23.48 -9.04
CA VAL A 229 5.45 -23.30 -10.49
C VAL A 229 5.05 -24.55 -11.25
N SER A 230 3.86 -24.52 -11.84
CA SER A 230 3.34 -25.53 -12.76
C SER A 230 3.55 -25.12 -14.23
N ALA A 231 3.29 -26.02 -15.18
CA ALA A 231 3.31 -25.68 -16.61
C ALA A 231 2.31 -24.56 -16.95
N THR A 232 1.13 -24.56 -16.29
CA THR A 232 0.14 -23.49 -16.41
C THR A 232 0.67 -22.19 -15.83
N PHE A 233 1.32 -22.23 -14.66
CA PHE A 233 1.96 -21.04 -14.07
C PHE A 233 2.96 -20.40 -15.04
N VAL A 234 3.81 -21.22 -15.65
CA VAL A 234 4.79 -20.76 -16.66
C VAL A 234 4.08 -20.13 -17.85
N GLU A 235 3.06 -20.77 -18.41
CA GLU A 235 2.27 -20.22 -19.53
C GLU A 235 1.69 -18.85 -19.17
N VAL A 236 1.08 -18.74 -17.99
CA VAL A 236 0.48 -17.50 -17.52
C VAL A 236 1.53 -16.42 -17.31
N SER A 237 2.67 -16.75 -16.71
CA SER A 237 3.80 -15.83 -16.48
C SER A 237 4.31 -15.23 -17.80
N LEU A 238 4.53 -16.09 -18.81
CA LEU A 238 4.97 -15.65 -20.14
C LEU A 238 3.91 -14.76 -20.82
N SER A 239 2.62 -15.09 -20.65
CA SER A 239 1.52 -14.30 -21.19
C SER A 239 1.40 -12.94 -20.52
N LEU A 240 1.52 -12.89 -19.18
CA LEU A 240 1.52 -11.66 -18.39
C LEU A 240 2.67 -10.74 -18.81
N HIS A 241 3.88 -11.27 -18.93
CA HIS A 241 5.03 -10.47 -19.38
C HIS A 241 4.79 -9.84 -20.75
N LYS A 242 4.33 -10.64 -21.70
CA LYS A 242 4.14 -10.19 -23.09
C LYS A 242 3.01 -9.18 -23.24
N ASN A 243 1.91 -9.36 -22.51
CA ASN A 243 0.65 -8.65 -22.78
C ASN A 243 0.18 -7.72 -21.66
N CYS A 244 0.86 -7.69 -20.50
CA CYS A 244 0.42 -6.94 -19.32
C CYS A 244 1.59 -6.17 -18.69
N LEU A 245 2.64 -6.86 -18.24
CA LEU A 245 3.79 -6.25 -17.54
C LEU A 245 4.75 -5.50 -18.48
N CYS A 246 4.56 -5.61 -19.79
CA CYS A 246 5.24 -4.79 -20.80
C CYS A 246 4.78 -3.32 -20.77
N TYR A 247 3.65 -3.01 -20.13
CA TYR A 247 3.19 -1.63 -19.95
C TYR A 247 3.65 -1.09 -18.60
N ASP A 248 4.47 -0.04 -18.63
CA ASP A 248 5.11 0.51 -17.43
C ASP A 248 4.11 0.93 -16.35
N ARG A 249 2.98 1.57 -16.71
CA ARG A 249 1.94 1.95 -15.76
C ARG A 249 1.33 0.74 -15.04
N VAL A 250 1.01 -0.32 -15.78
CA VAL A 250 0.49 -1.57 -15.19
C VAL A 250 1.54 -2.23 -14.30
N ARG A 251 2.79 -2.34 -14.79
CA ARG A 251 3.91 -2.90 -14.04
C ARG A 251 4.14 -2.15 -12.73
N ASN A 252 4.11 -0.82 -12.74
CA ASN A 252 4.30 0.01 -11.56
C ASN A 252 3.19 -0.21 -10.51
N VAL A 253 1.92 -0.35 -10.93
CA VAL A 253 0.83 -0.70 -10.01
C VAL A 253 1.02 -2.10 -9.41
N CYS A 254 1.42 -3.09 -10.21
CA CYS A 254 1.73 -4.43 -9.71
C CYS A 254 2.89 -4.43 -8.70
N LEU A 255 3.93 -3.62 -8.94
CA LEU A 255 5.06 -3.46 -8.01
C LEU A 255 4.59 -2.82 -6.69
N LYS A 256 3.71 -1.80 -6.73
CA LYS A 256 3.11 -1.21 -5.53
C LYS A 256 2.31 -2.24 -4.72
N PHE A 257 1.55 -3.12 -5.39
CA PHE A 257 0.88 -4.25 -4.74
C PHE A 257 1.88 -5.20 -4.08
N ASP A 258 3.00 -5.45 -4.72
CA ASP A 258 4.00 -6.40 -4.21
C ASP A 258 4.81 -5.87 -3.02
N GLU A 259 4.94 -4.55 -2.89
CA GLU A 259 5.50 -3.88 -1.71
C GLU A 259 4.67 -4.10 -0.44
N LEU A 260 3.39 -4.47 -0.57
CA LEU A 260 2.53 -4.85 0.56
C LEU A 260 2.92 -6.22 1.16
N GLY A 261 3.79 -6.98 0.50
CA GLY A 261 4.30 -8.26 0.99
C GLY A 261 3.20 -9.29 1.20
N LEU A 262 2.96 -9.69 2.45
CA LEU A 262 1.93 -10.68 2.80
C LEU A 262 0.50 -10.17 2.61
N ASP A 263 0.33 -8.85 2.59
CA ASP A 263 -0.96 -8.21 2.42
C ASP A 263 -1.31 -7.94 0.94
N ASN A 264 -0.47 -8.40 0.00
CA ASN A 264 -0.72 -8.24 -1.43
C ASN A 264 -1.96 -9.07 -1.85
N PRO A 265 -3.11 -8.44 -2.18
CA PRO A 265 -4.33 -9.15 -2.56
C PRO A 265 -4.25 -9.77 -3.96
N LEU A 266 -3.28 -9.35 -4.77
CA LEU A 266 -3.04 -9.83 -6.13
C LEU A 266 -1.83 -10.77 -6.22
N ASP A 267 -1.39 -11.34 -5.10
CA ASP A 267 -0.30 -12.30 -5.06
C ASP A 267 -0.70 -13.68 -5.61
N SER A 268 -1.10 -13.72 -6.88
CA SER A 268 -1.32 -14.91 -7.67
C SER A 268 -1.27 -14.55 -9.15
N VAL A 269 -0.56 -15.35 -9.95
CA VAL A 269 -0.49 -15.13 -11.40
C VAL A 269 -1.85 -15.27 -12.07
N HIS A 270 -2.74 -16.08 -11.50
CA HIS A 270 -4.09 -16.28 -12.00
C HIS A 270 -4.98 -15.07 -11.78
N LYS A 271 -4.84 -14.37 -10.64
CA LYS A 271 -5.55 -13.09 -10.39
C LYS A 271 -5.12 -12.02 -11.38
N LEU A 272 -3.81 -11.84 -11.57
CA LEU A 272 -3.26 -10.89 -12.56
C LEU A 272 -3.74 -11.22 -13.98
N ARG A 273 -3.76 -12.51 -14.34
CA ARG A 273 -4.26 -12.98 -15.64
C ARG A 273 -5.73 -12.66 -15.84
N GLU A 274 -6.56 -12.84 -14.83
CA GLU A 274 -7.99 -12.61 -14.97
C GLU A 274 -8.28 -11.13 -15.26
N ILE A 275 -7.59 -10.21 -14.58
CA ILE A 275 -7.68 -8.78 -14.89
C ILE A 275 -7.29 -8.50 -16.35
N MET A 276 -6.15 -9.04 -16.79
CA MET A 276 -5.68 -8.91 -18.18
C MET A 276 -6.70 -9.46 -19.20
N ILE A 277 -7.31 -10.62 -18.93
CA ILE A 277 -8.30 -11.24 -19.82
C ILE A 277 -9.55 -10.37 -19.92
N LYS A 278 -10.11 -9.90 -18.81
CA LYS A 278 -11.32 -9.05 -18.80
C LYS A 278 -11.10 -7.70 -19.50
N CYS A 279 -9.85 -7.26 -19.63
CA CYS A 279 -9.49 -6.04 -20.36
C CYS A 279 -9.34 -6.24 -21.87
N ASP A 280 -9.58 -7.45 -22.40
CA ASP A 280 -9.44 -7.82 -23.82
C ASP A 280 -8.06 -7.46 -24.40
N LYS A 281 -7.01 -7.51 -23.56
CA LYS A 281 -5.64 -7.08 -23.89
C LYS A 281 -5.51 -5.62 -24.35
N SER A 282 -6.54 -4.79 -24.15
CA SER A 282 -6.44 -3.35 -24.39
C SER A 282 -5.56 -2.70 -23.32
N ARG A 283 -4.45 -2.07 -23.75
CA ARG A 283 -3.52 -1.34 -22.87
C ARG A 283 -4.26 -0.36 -21.97
N ALA A 284 -5.09 0.50 -22.57
CA ALA A 284 -5.81 1.52 -21.82
C ALA A 284 -6.79 0.94 -20.81
N ASN A 285 -7.39 -0.23 -21.09
CA ASN A 285 -8.28 -0.91 -20.15
C ASN A 285 -7.49 -1.54 -19.00
N MET A 286 -6.32 -2.12 -19.27
CA MET A 286 -5.46 -2.66 -18.22
C MET A 286 -4.94 -1.56 -17.29
N GLU A 287 -4.40 -0.47 -17.84
CA GLU A 287 -3.92 0.66 -17.02
C GLU A 287 -5.05 1.19 -16.12
N TRP A 288 -6.26 1.33 -16.66
CA TRP A 288 -7.45 1.72 -15.91
C TRP A 288 -7.81 0.71 -14.83
N ALA A 289 -8.00 -0.56 -15.21
CA ALA A 289 -8.48 -1.60 -14.31
C ALA A 289 -7.52 -1.86 -13.15
N PHE A 290 -6.21 -1.98 -13.41
CA PHE A 290 -5.21 -2.19 -12.36
C PHE A 290 -5.18 -1.02 -11.38
N SER A 291 -5.24 0.23 -11.86
CA SER A 291 -5.27 1.41 -11.01
C SER A 291 -6.55 1.48 -10.16
N MET A 292 -7.71 1.15 -10.75
CA MET A 292 -8.97 1.04 -10.01
C MET A 292 -8.96 -0.10 -8.99
N THR A 293 -8.29 -1.23 -9.29
CA THR A 293 -8.11 -2.33 -8.33
C THR A 293 -7.28 -1.88 -7.14
N TRP A 294 -6.21 -1.11 -7.37
CA TRP A 294 -5.39 -0.54 -6.30
C TRP A 294 -6.21 0.36 -5.38
N ASP A 295 -7.00 1.27 -5.93
CA ASP A 295 -7.83 2.17 -5.11
C ASP A 295 -8.97 1.41 -4.42
N TRP A 296 -9.62 0.49 -5.12
CA TRP A 296 -10.68 -0.32 -4.53
C TRP A 296 -10.16 -1.12 -3.33
N PHE A 297 -8.96 -1.69 -3.42
CA PHE A 297 -8.35 -2.40 -2.29
C PHE A 297 -8.13 -1.50 -1.07
N HIS A 298 -7.65 -0.27 -1.26
CA HIS A 298 -7.37 0.65 -0.17
C HIS A 298 -8.62 1.29 0.42
N VAL A 299 -9.65 1.55 -0.39
CA VAL A 299 -10.87 2.25 0.03
C VAL A 299 -11.97 1.31 0.46
N ALA A 300 -12.27 0.29 -0.36
CA ALA A 300 -13.38 -0.64 -0.17
C ALA A 300 -12.95 -2.02 0.36
N GLY A 301 -11.72 -2.46 0.02
CA GLY A 301 -11.23 -3.82 0.19
C GLY A 301 -10.61 -4.18 1.55
N GLY A 302 -10.60 -3.26 2.52
CA GLY A 302 -10.31 -3.62 3.91
C GLY A 302 -8.91 -3.28 4.43
N MET A 303 -8.52 -2.00 4.38
CA MET A 303 -7.83 -1.46 5.55
C MET A 303 -8.85 -1.44 6.70
N PRO A 304 -8.68 -2.22 7.78
CA PRO A 304 -9.71 -2.42 8.79
C PRO A 304 -10.03 -1.10 9.50
N GLY A 305 -11.09 -0.42 9.04
CA GLY A 305 -11.62 0.80 9.64
C GLY A 305 -12.36 0.57 10.96
N ASP A 306 -12.71 -0.69 11.28
CA ASP A 306 -13.65 -1.03 12.36
C ASP A 306 -13.07 -1.95 13.45
N GLY A 307 -11.73 -2.03 13.58
CA GLY A 307 -11.10 -2.83 14.63
C GLY A 307 -11.18 -4.36 14.43
N LYS A 308 -11.65 -4.84 13.27
CA LYS A 308 -11.42 -6.24 12.85
C LYS A 308 -9.94 -6.42 12.55
N THR A 309 -9.34 -7.47 13.08
CA THR A 309 -7.92 -7.73 12.80
C THR A 309 -7.77 -8.19 11.36
N LYS A 310 -6.64 -7.87 10.69
CA LYS A 310 -6.33 -8.36 9.33
C LYS A 310 -6.49 -9.88 9.17
N LYS A 311 -6.37 -10.64 10.27
CA LYS A 311 -6.60 -12.11 10.28
C LYS A 311 -8.05 -12.50 9.93
N ASP A 312 -9.02 -11.62 10.18
CA ASP A 312 -10.44 -11.91 9.95
C ASP A 312 -10.92 -11.45 8.57
N ALA A 313 -10.11 -10.66 7.84
CA ALA A 313 -10.50 -10.02 6.59
C ALA A 313 -10.49 -10.96 5.36
N GLY A 314 -9.99 -12.19 5.51
CA GLY A 314 -9.94 -13.17 4.40
C GLY A 314 -9.06 -12.71 3.23
N ASP A 315 -9.25 -13.34 2.08
CA ASP A 315 -8.64 -12.89 0.82
C ASP A 315 -9.34 -11.61 0.35
N ALA A 316 -8.68 -10.46 0.47
CA ALA A 316 -9.28 -9.15 0.21
C ALA A 316 -9.77 -8.97 -1.24
N ILE A 317 -9.14 -9.66 -2.21
CA ILE A 317 -9.63 -9.73 -3.60
C ILE A 317 -9.65 -11.21 -4.00
N PRO A 318 -10.73 -11.95 -3.70
CA PRO A 318 -10.81 -13.36 -4.03
C PRO A 318 -10.86 -13.55 -5.56
N LEU A 319 -10.26 -14.61 -6.08
CA LEU A 319 -10.26 -14.88 -7.53
C LEU A 319 -11.68 -14.89 -8.12
N SER A 320 -12.67 -15.36 -7.34
CA SER A 320 -14.08 -15.40 -7.76
C SER A 320 -14.68 -14.03 -8.10
N ILE A 321 -14.24 -12.94 -7.43
CA ILE A 321 -14.73 -11.60 -7.76
C ILE A 321 -14.14 -11.09 -9.08
N LEU A 322 -12.91 -11.51 -9.40
CA LEU A 322 -12.24 -11.19 -10.66
C LEU A 322 -12.80 -12.01 -11.83
N GLU A 323 -13.17 -13.27 -11.57
CA GLU A 323 -13.81 -14.13 -12.57
C GLU A 323 -15.27 -13.75 -12.82
N GLY A 324 -15.93 -13.20 -11.80
CA GLY A 324 -17.36 -12.90 -11.78
C GLY A 324 -18.22 -14.08 -11.31
N THR A 325 -17.64 -15.03 -10.58
CA THR A 325 -18.31 -16.19 -10.00
C THR A 325 -18.84 -15.92 -8.58
N THR A 326 -18.57 -14.74 -8.01
CA THR A 326 -19.13 -14.30 -6.72
C THR A 326 -20.66 -14.26 -6.77
N ALA A 327 -21.30 -14.81 -5.73
CA ALA A 327 -22.74 -14.73 -5.56
C ALA A 327 -23.23 -13.28 -5.61
N ASN A 328 -24.43 -13.06 -6.13
CA ASN A 328 -25.08 -11.75 -6.31
C ASN A 328 -24.54 -10.84 -7.43
N TRP A 329 -23.37 -11.13 -8.00
CA TRP A 329 -22.80 -10.33 -9.10
C TRP A 329 -23.29 -10.73 -10.50
N GLY A 330 -24.09 -11.80 -10.61
CA GLY A 330 -24.75 -12.18 -11.85
C GLY A 330 -23.80 -12.48 -13.01
N GLY A 331 -22.64 -13.10 -12.74
CA GLY A 331 -21.63 -13.39 -13.75
C GLY A 331 -20.75 -12.19 -14.12
N LYS A 332 -20.90 -11.04 -13.43
CA LYS A 332 -20.06 -9.85 -13.65
C LYS A 332 -18.89 -9.86 -12.68
N SER A 333 -17.72 -9.46 -13.16
CA SER A 333 -16.53 -9.33 -12.32
C SER A 333 -16.32 -7.90 -11.83
N LEU A 334 -15.45 -7.75 -10.83
CA LEU A 334 -14.93 -6.47 -10.38
C LEU A 334 -14.30 -5.67 -11.53
N VAL A 335 -13.60 -6.34 -12.44
CA VAL A 335 -12.99 -5.70 -13.61
C VAL A 335 -14.06 -5.17 -14.58
N ASN A 336 -15.14 -5.92 -14.79
CA ASN A 336 -16.27 -5.44 -15.61
C ASN A 336 -16.89 -4.18 -15.01
N LEU A 337 -16.99 -4.08 -13.67
CA LEU A 337 -17.44 -2.87 -13.00
C LEU A 337 -16.51 -1.68 -13.28
N PHE A 338 -15.19 -1.86 -13.19
CA PHE A 338 -14.25 -0.79 -13.47
C PHE A 338 -14.29 -0.32 -14.94
N LEU A 339 -14.40 -1.25 -15.89
CA LEU A 339 -14.56 -0.90 -17.29
C LEU A 339 -15.88 -0.19 -17.56
N PHE A 340 -16.95 -0.57 -16.86
CA PHE A 340 -18.24 0.12 -16.96
C PHE A 340 -18.18 1.53 -16.38
N LYS A 341 -17.49 1.74 -15.25
CA LYS A 341 -17.21 3.07 -14.70
C LYS A 341 -16.47 3.97 -15.69
N ARG A 342 -15.49 3.42 -16.43
CA ARG A 342 -14.83 4.14 -17.52
C ARG A 342 -15.82 4.56 -18.61
N GLN A 343 -16.74 3.67 -18.99
CA GLN A 343 -17.78 4.00 -19.98
C GLN A 343 -18.74 5.10 -19.49
N ILE A 344 -19.10 5.09 -18.19
CA ILE A 344 -19.88 6.16 -17.56
C ILE A 344 -19.14 7.49 -17.66
N ARG A 345 -17.83 7.51 -17.35
CA ARG A 345 -17.01 8.71 -17.53
C ARG A 345 -17.07 9.24 -18.96
N ASP A 346 -16.86 8.34 -19.93
CA ASP A 346 -16.84 8.73 -21.34
C ASP A 346 -18.22 9.27 -21.81
N ALA A 347 -19.32 8.75 -21.25
CA ALA A 347 -20.66 9.29 -21.49
C ALA A 347 -20.89 10.66 -20.83
N LEU A 348 -20.39 10.87 -19.60
CA LEU A 348 -20.42 12.17 -18.94
C LEU A 348 -19.56 13.21 -19.67
N TRP A 349 -18.43 12.80 -20.26
CA TRP A 349 -17.64 13.63 -21.17
C TRP A 349 -18.41 13.97 -22.46
N LYS A 350 -19.25 13.08 -22.97
CA LYS A 350 -20.12 13.44 -24.09
C LYS A 350 -21.18 14.46 -23.68
N LYS A 351 -21.72 14.34 -22.47
CA LYS A 351 -22.69 15.31 -21.91
C LYS A 351 -22.06 16.69 -21.70
N LEU A 352 -20.79 16.73 -21.28
CA LEU A 352 -19.95 17.94 -21.18
C LEU A 352 -20.04 18.83 -22.43
N GLU A 353 -20.11 18.23 -23.62
CA GLU A 353 -20.15 18.97 -24.88
C GLU A 353 -21.42 19.79 -25.06
N GLY A 354 -22.53 19.35 -24.46
CA GLY A 354 -23.83 20.01 -24.57
C GLY A 354 -23.94 21.31 -23.77
N TYR A 355 -23.04 21.56 -22.83
CA TYR A 355 -23.07 22.76 -22.00
C TYR A 355 -22.30 23.93 -22.64
N SER A 356 -22.75 25.17 -22.42
CA SER A 356 -22.14 26.39 -23.00
C SER A 356 -20.90 26.90 -22.22
N TRP A 357 -20.31 26.08 -21.36
CA TRP A 357 -19.12 26.44 -20.58
C TRP A 357 -17.91 26.76 -21.47
N SER A 358 -16.96 27.51 -20.91
CA SER A 358 -15.71 27.82 -21.60
C SER A 358 -14.91 26.55 -21.95
N THR A 359 -14.21 26.57 -23.08
CA THR A 359 -13.36 25.46 -23.52
C THR A 359 -12.31 25.09 -22.46
N ALA A 360 -11.79 26.09 -21.73
CA ALA A 360 -10.82 25.89 -20.66
C ALA A 360 -11.38 25.02 -19.53
N VAL A 361 -12.61 25.29 -19.07
CA VAL A 361 -13.26 24.49 -18.02
C VAL A 361 -13.49 23.04 -18.49
N LYS A 362 -14.02 22.88 -19.71
CA LYS A 362 -14.25 21.55 -20.30
C LYS A 362 -12.96 20.73 -20.40
N GLU A 363 -11.90 21.33 -20.92
CA GLU A 363 -10.61 20.65 -21.08
C GLU A 363 -9.99 20.31 -19.72
N ARG A 364 -10.13 21.21 -18.75
CA ARG A 364 -9.64 20.96 -17.39
C ARG A 364 -10.36 19.78 -16.74
N ILE A 365 -11.68 19.66 -16.88
CA ILE A 365 -12.44 18.49 -16.41
C ILE A 365 -11.92 17.20 -17.07
N ARG A 366 -11.71 17.19 -18.39
CA ARG A 366 -11.18 16.02 -19.10
C ARG A 366 -9.78 15.66 -18.59
N GLN A 367 -8.91 16.64 -18.44
CA GLN A 367 -7.56 16.44 -17.93
C GLN A 367 -7.56 15.83 -16.53
N LEU A 368 -8.36 16.38 -15.60
CA LEU A 368 -8.45 15.88 -14.22
C LEU A 368 -8.99 14.45 -14.15
N THR A 369 -9.81 14.04 -15.13
CA THR A 369 -10.51 12.76 -15.11
C THR A 369 -10.00 11.78 -16.17
N ILE A 370 -8.85 12.06 -16.80
CA ILE A 370 -8.30 11.26 -17.91
C ILE A 370 -7.89 9.86 -17.48
N ASP A 371 -7.31 9.76 -16.28
CA ASP A 371 -6.91 8.51 -15.64
C ASP A 371 -6.97 8.64 -14.11
N VAL A 372 -6.87 7.48 -13.45
CA VAL A 372 -6.99 7.35 -11.99
C VAL A 372 -5.86 8.09 -11.26
N GLU A 373 -4.63 8.04 -11.79
CA GLU A 373 -3.48 8.69 -11.16
C GLU A 373 -3.62 10.21 -11.19
N THR A 374 -3.97 10.78 -12.35
CA THR A 374 -4.20 12.22 -12.52
C THR A 374 -5.34 12.71 -11.61
N CYS A 375 -6.43 11.94 -11.54
CA CYS A 375 -7.56 12.23 -10.65
C CYS A 375 -7.08 12.28 -9.19
N ARG A 376 -6.32 11.27 -8.73
CA ARG A 376 -5.81 11.19 -7.35
C ARG A 376 -4.87 12.33 -7.01
N GLU A 377 -3.96 12.68 -7.92
CA GLU A 377 -2.98 13.75 -7.70
C GLU A 377 -3.64 15.13 -7.54
N ASN A 378 -4.75 15.38 -8.23
CA ASN A 378 -5.39 16.69 -8.24
C ASN A 378 -6.61 16.80 -7.31
N LEU A 379 -7.36 15.72 -7.11
CA LEU A 379 -8.63 15.71 -6.38
C LEU A 379 -8.55 14.89 -5.07
N GLY A 380 -7.47 14.13 -4.88
CA GLY A 380 -7.26 13.24 -3.75
C GLY A 380 -7.80 11.82 -3.98
N ALA A 381 -7.49 10.93 -3.05
CA ALA A 381 -8.10 9.60 -3.03
C ALA A 381 -9.54 9.74 -2.52
N ILE A 382 -10.49 9.60 -3.44
CA ILE A 382 -11.92 9.77 -3.15
C ILE A 382 -12.34 8.82 -2.04
N ASP A 383 -13.14 9.33 -1.11
CA ASP A 383 -13.56 8.69 0.15
C ASP A 383 -12.48 8.55 1.25
N VAL A 384 -11.23 9.02 1.02
CA VAL A 384 -10.14 9.01 2.01
C VAL A 384 -9.67 10.41 2.37
N GLU A 385 -9.26 11.20 1.38
CA GLU A 385 -8.66 12.53 1.57
C GLU A 385 -9.14 13.47 0.46
N VAL A 386 -9.67 14.63 0.85
CA VAL A 386 -10.10 15.67 -0.08
C VAL A 386 -8.96 16.67 -0.22
N ILE A 387 -8.34 16.72 -1.40
CA ILE A 387 -7.39 17.78 -1.73
C ILE A 387 -8.20 18.95 -2.26
N GLY A 388 -8.10 20.11 -1.61
CA GLY A 388 -8.79 21.32 -2.04
C GLY A 388 -8.30 21.75 -3.43
N PHE A 389 -9.13 21.58 -4.45
CA PHE A 389 -8.81 22.02 -5.80
C PHE A 389 -9.30 23.46 -6.01
N GLN A 390 -8.39 24.43 -5.82
CA GLN A 390 -8.72 25.87 -5.75
C GLN A 390 -9.44 26.40 -7.00
N GLU A 391 -9.11 25.87 -8.18
CA GLU A 391 -9.71 26.30 -9.46
C GLU A 391 -11.23 26.09 -9.49
N ARG A 392 -11.78 25.12 -8.74
CA ARG A 392 -13.24 24.82 -8.71
C ARG A 392 -14.08 26.01 -8.30
N SER A 393 -13.54 26.86 -7.41
CA SER A 393 -14.24 28.06 -6.92
C SER A 393 -14.56 29.08 -8.01
N SER A 394 -13.86 29.01 -9.15
CA SER A 394 -14.05 29.91 -10.29
C SER A 394 -14.94 29.33 -11.40
N TRP A 395 -15.38 28.08 -11.26
CA TRP A 395 -16.15 27.40 -12.29
C TRP A 395 -17.66 27.65 -12.12
N PRO A 396 -18.45 27.50 -13.21
CA PRO A 396 -19.90 27.37 -13.08
C PRO A 396 -20.26 26.26 -12.09
N GLU A 397 -21.31 26.45 -11.28
CA GLU A 397 -21.77 25.46 -10.30
C GLU A 397 -22.16 24.13 -10.97
N SER A 398 -22.68 24.19 -12.19
CA SER A 398 -23.03 23.02 -13.00
C SER A 398 -21.79 22.23 -13.45
N ALA A 399 -20.69 22.91 -13.76
CA ALA A 399 -19.41 22.28 -14.11
C ALA A 399 -18.78 21.59 -12.90
N ASP A 400 -18.85 22.23 -11.73
CA ASP A 400 -18.43 21.62 -10.47
C ASP A 400 -19.28 20.38 -10.13
N ALA A 401 -20.61 20.47 -10.30
CA ALA A 401 -21.51 19.34 -10.10
C ALA A 401 -21.21 18.16 -11.03
N LEU A 402 -20.85 18.41 -12.29
CA LEU A 402 -20.44 17.36 -13.22
C LEU A 402 -19.16 16.66 -12.73
N LEU A 403 -18.18 17.43 -12.27
CA LEU A 403 -16.95 16.86 -11.71
C LEU A 403 -17.24 16.01 -10.47
N LEU A 404 -18.08 16.48 -9.55
CA LEU A 404 -18.55 15.71 -8.38
C LEU A 404 -19.28 14.43 -8.78
N ALA A 405 -20.07 14.46 -9.85
CA ALA A 405 -20.74 13.26 -10.37
C ALA A 405 -19.73 12.26 -10.93
N ILE A 406 -18.71 12.71 -11.68
CA ILE A 406 -17.63 11.84 -12.17
C ILE A 406 -16.86 11.25 -10.98
N GLU A 407 -16.44 12.08 -10.04
CA GLU A 407 -15.78 11.67 -8.79
C GLU A 407 -16.58 10.58 -8.08
N SER A 408 -17.87 10.81 -7.82
CA SER A 408 -18.70 9.86 -7.07
C SER A 408 -19.03 8.57 -7.81
N LEU A 409 -19.26 8.62 -9.13
CA LEU A 409 -19.75 7.46 -9.90
C LEU A 409 -18.60 6.64 -10.50
N VAL A 410 -17.51 7.30 -10.89
CA VAL A 410 -16.41 6.68 -11.63
C VAL A 410 -15.29 6.28 -10.68
N TYR A 411 -14.86 7.20 -9.82
CA TYR A 411 -13.68 7.02 -8.98
C TYR A 411 -14.03 6.68 -7.52
N GLY A 412 -15.22 7.03 -7.06
CA GLY A 412 -15.78 6.66 -5.76
C GLY A 412 -16.36 5.26 -5.74
N TYR A 413 -16.60 4.74 -4.53
CA TYR A 413 -17.02 3.34 -4.32
C TYR A 413 -18.38 3.19 -3.65
N LYS A 414 -18.94 4.29 -3.10
CA LYS A 414 -20.24 4.32 -2.41
C LYS A 414 -21.43 3.88 -3.25
N LYS A 415 -21.33 3.98 -4.58
CA LYS A 415 -22.43 3.67 -5.52
C LYS A 415 -22.23 2.31 -6.23
N ASP A 416 -21.22 1.54 -5.85
CA ASP A 416 -20.85 0.30 -6.56
C ASP A 416 -21.99 -0.73 -6.54
N ASP A 417 -22.75 -0.85 -5.46
CA ASP A 417 -23.89 -1.78 -5.39
C ASP A 417 -24.96 -1.46 -6.45
N ALA A 418 -25.27 -0.18 -6.64
CA ALA A 418 -26.22 0.26 -7.67
C ALA A 418 -25.67 -0.01 -9.08
N LEU A 419 -24.38 0.24 -9.31
CA LEU A 419 -23.73 -0.01 -10.60
C LEU A 419 -23.62 -1.51 -10.91
N VAL A 420 -23.30 -2.35 -9.92
CA VAL A 420 -23.29 -3.81 -10.03
C VAL A 420 -24.70 -4.32 -10.34
N SER A 421 -25.74 -3.77 -9.70
CA SER A 421 -27.13 -4.10 -10.00
C SER A 421 -27.49 -3.75 -11.46
N CYS A 422 -27.10 -2.57 -11.94
CA CYS A 422 -27.31 -2.18 -13.34
C CYS A 422 -26.59 -3.12 -14.32
N LEU A 423 -25.32 -3.43 -14.05
CA LEU A 423 -24.51 -4.36 -14.85
C LEU A 423 -25.09 -5.77 -14.90
N LYS A 424 -25.53 -6.30 -13.75
CA LYS A 424 -26.19 -7.60 -13.64
C LYS A 424 -27.44 -7.66 -14.50
N ASN A 425 -28.22 -6.58 -14.50
CA ASN A 425 -29.44 -6.44 -15.29
C ASN A 425 -29.20 -6.03 -16.75
N ARG A 426 -27.94 -5.95 -17.18
CA ARG A 426 -27.54 -5.56 -18.55
C ARG A 426 -28.10 -4.20 -18.98
N LYS A 427 -28.30 -3.29 -18.03
CA LYS A 427 -28.75 -1.93 -18.31
C LYS A 427 -27.67 -1.17 -19.10
N GLY A 428 -28.09 -0.37 -20.07
CA GLY A 428 -27.19 0.53 -20.78
C GLY A 428 -26.64 1.63 -19.88
N ILE A 429 -25.72 2.45 -20.42
CA ILE A 429 -25.17 3.60 -19.68
C ILE A 429 -26.28 4.60 -19.38
N GLU A 430 -27.14 4.92 -20.35
CA GLU A 430 -28.25 5.87 -20.17
C GLU A 430 -29.25 5.38 -19.09
N ASP A 431 -29.63 4.10 -19.13
CA ASP A 431 -30.49 3.48 -18.11
C ASP A 431 -29.86 3.52 -16.71
N THR A 432 -28.52 3.46 -16.65
CA THR A 432 -27.77 3.53 -15.40
C THR A 432 -27.72 4.96 -14.88
N LEU A 433 -27.52 5.96 -15.75
CA LEU A 433 -27.60 7.37 -15.38
C LEU A 433 -29.01 7.77 -14.93
N ALA A 434 -30.04 7.08 -15.44
CA ALA A 434 -31.43 7.23 -15.01
C ALA A 434 -31.81 6.41 -13.76
N HIS A 435 -30.91 5.60 -13.21
CA HIS A 435 -31.16 4.78 -12.02
C HIS A 435 -31.47 5.67 -10.80
N ALA A 436 -32.41 5.26 -9.93
CA ALA A 436 -32.87 6.08 -8.80
C ALA A 436 -31.73 6.60 -7.89
N ASP A 437 -30.70 5.79 -7.67
CA ASP A 437 -29.53 6.17 -6.84
C ASP A 437 -28.51 7.09 -7.53
N VAL A 438 -28.59 7.22 -8.85
CA VAL A 438 -27.62 7.93 -9.71
C VAL A 438 -28.24 9.20 -10.29
N LYS A 439 -29.50 9.12 -10.72
CA LYS A 439 -30.28 10.19 -11.34
C LYS A 439 -30.23 11.51 -10.56
N PRO A 440 -30.33 11.57 -9.22
CA PRO A 440 -30.24 12.84 -8.49
C PRO A 440 -28.92 13.58 -8.72
N LEU A 441 -27.80 12.85 -8.78
CA LEU A 441 -26.47 13.44 -9.05
C LEU A 441 -26.41 13.99 -10.47
N VAL A 442 -26.94 13.26 -11.45
CA VAL A 442 -26.92 13.66 -12.86
C VAL A 442 -27.87 14.83 -13.13
N ASN A 443 -29.07 14.80 -12.54
CA ASN A 443 -30.07 15.87 -12.66
C ASN A 443 -29.60 17.16 -12.01
N SER A 444 -28.86 17.09 -10.89
CA SER A 444 -28.30 18.29 -10.24
C SER A 444 -27.44 19.14 -11.18
N ILE A 445 -26.76 18.50 -12.14
CA ILE A 445 -25.95 19.18 -13.16
C ILE A 445 -26.86 20.03 -14.06
N ASP A 446 -27.95 19.43 -14.57
CA ASP A 446 -28.86 20.09 -15.50
C ASP A 446 -29.67 21.19 -14.81
N THR A 447 -30.12 20.96 -13.57
CA THR A 447 -30.82 21.98 -12.76
C THR A 447 -29.93 23.20 -12.50
N LYS A 448 -28.67 22.98 -12.08
CA LYS A 448 -27.72 24.09 -11.88
C LYS A 448 -27.43 24.82 -13.18
N TYR A 449 -27.28 24.09 -14.28
CA TYR A 449 -27.04 24.70 -15.59
C TYR A 449 -28.24 25.52 -16.07
N ALA A 450 -29.47 25.02 -15.91
CA ALA A 450 -30.69 25.75 -16.27
C ALA A 450 -30.80 27.08 -15.49
N LYS A 451 -30.50 27.03 -14.18
CA LYS A 451 -30.43 28.21 -13.31
C LYS A 451 -29.38 29.22 -13.77
N GLU A 452 -28.19 28.76 -14.18
CA GLU A 452 -27.13 29.62 -14.75
C GLU A 452 -27.53 30.28 -16.08
N GLN A 453 -28.40 29.63 -16.87
CA GLN A 453 -28.95 30.19 -18.11
C GLN A 453 -30.14 31.13 -17.88
N GLY A 454 -30.56 31.35 -16.63
CA GLY A 454 -31.71 32.19 -16.30
C GLY A 454 -33.06 31.56 -16.67
N VAL A 455 -33.11 30.24 -16.89
CA VAL A 455 -34.37 29.51 -16.99
C VAL A 455 -34.91 29.39 -15.57
N GLN A 456 -35.88 30.23 -15.21
CA GLN A 456 -36.58 30.12 -13.93
C GLN A 456 -37.45 28.86 -13.94
N ASP A 457 -37.19 27.93 -13.02
CA ASP A 457 -38.06 26.78 -12.79
C ASP A 457 -39.40 27.27 -12.22
N GLU A 458 -40.38 27.56 -13.08
CA GLU A 458 -41.74 27.92 -12.68
C GLU A 458 -42.52 26.74 -12.04
N GLU A 459 -41.92 25.56 -11.91
CA GLU A 459 -42.60 24.30 -11.53
C GLU A 459 -42.53 23.90 -10.04
N SER A 460 -42.07 24.77 -9.13
CA SER A 460 -42.02 24.44 -7.68
C SER A 460 -43.05 25.14 -6.79
N ALA A 461 -44.10 25.72 -7.37
CA ALA A 461 -45.14 26.44 -6.62
C ALA A 461 -46.47 25.68 -6.43
N ASP A 462 -46.56 24.38 -6.75
CA ASP A 462 -47.82 23.62 -6.66
C ASP A 462 -47.66 22.24 -5.99
N GLU A 463 -46.98 22.19 -4.84
CA GLU A 463 -47.17 21.11 -3.87
C GLU A 463 -47.91 21.67 -2.64
N GLY A 464 -49.24 21.61 -2.74
CA GLY A 464 -50.28 21.66 -1.70
C GLY A 464 -49.88 22.02 -0.26
N GLU A 465 -50.09 23.29 0.08
CA GLU A 465 -50.44 23.71 1.43
C GLU A 465 -51.91 23.32 1.68
N ASP A 466 -52.13 22.15 2.29
CA ASP A 466 -53.42 21.82 2.91
C ASP A 466 -53.59 22.63 4.21
N ASP A 467 -54.65 23.43 4.20
CA ASP A 467 -55.22 24.27 5.25
C ASP A 467 -55.02 23.79 6.71
N ALA A 468 -54.38 24.64 7.52
CA ALA A 468 -54.57 24.65 8.97
C ALA A 468 -54.76 26.08 9.50
N GLU A 469 -55.91 26.27 10.11
CA GLU A 469 -56.52 27.52 10.55
C GLU A 469 -55.68 28.40 11.47
N ALA A 470 -55.88 29.71 11.27
CA ALA A 470 -55.34 30.81 12.02
C ALA A 470 -55.69 30.80 13.52
N LYS A 471 -54.68 31.09 14.36
CA LYS A 471 -54.84 31.88 15.57
C LYS A 471 -53.70 32.89 15.70
N GLY A 472 -54.08 34.16 15.65
CA GLY A 472 -53.20 35.30 15.85
C GLY A 472 -52.69 35.41 17.30
N GLY A 473 -51.50 35.97 17.43
CA GLY A 473 -50.89 36.36 18.68
C GLY A 473 -49.64 37.19 18.40
N ASP A 474 -49.80 38.52 18.43
CA ASP A 474 -48.71 39.48 18.53
C ASP A 474 -47.86 39.17 19.76
N GLY A 475 -46.57 38.91 19.54
CA GLY A 475 -45.60 38.67 20.60
C GLY A 475 -44.19 38.82 20.06
N ALA A 476 -43.55 39.96 20.35
CA ALA A 476 -42.14 40.18 20.07
C ALA A 476 -41.29 39.09 20.74
N GLU A 477 -40.47 38.39 19.93
CA GLU A 477 -39.50 37.41 20.42
C GLU A 477 -38.46 38.08 21.33
N PRO A 478 -38.31 37.66 22.59
CA PRO A 478 -37.14 38.03 23.37
C PRO A 478 -35.93 37.27 22.80
N ALA A 479 -34.81 37.98 22.65
CA ALA A 479 -33.53 37.39 22.28
C ALA A 479 -33.23 36.15 23.16
N PRO A 480 -32.78 35.03 22.58
CA PRO A 480 -32.58 33.79 23.33
C PRO A 480 -31.53 34.00 24.43
N PRO A 481 -31.74 33.42 25.63
CA PRO A 481 -30.77 33.52 26.72
C PRO A 481 -29.42 32.94 26.29
N LEU A 482 -28.33 33.62 26.67
CA LEU A 482 -26.91 33.28 26.43
C LEU A 482 -26.47 31.88 26.93
N LEU A 483 -27.39 31.03 27.36
CA LEU A 483 -27.15 29.67 27.87
C LEU A 483 -27.21 28.57 26.80
N ASP A 484 -27.70 28.84 25.59
CA ASP A 484 -27.83 27.81 24.53
C ASP A 484 -26.61 27.66 23.62
N CYS A 485 -25.61 28.55 23.67
CA CYS A 485 -24.43 28.46 22.81
C CYS A 485 -23.49 27.27 23.15
N ASN A 486 -23.68 26.62 24.30
CA ASN A 486 -22.84 25.51 24.77
C ASN A 486 -23.50 24.13 24.62
N ARG A 487 -24.70 24.05 24.03
CA ARG A 487 -25.39 22.77 23.81
C ARG A 487 -25.00 22.19 22.47
N SER A 488 -24.62 20.92 22.46
CA SER A 488 -24.41 20.17 21.22
C SER A 488 -25.72 20.01 20.46
N ALA A 489 -25.65 19.82 19.13
CA ALA A 489 -26.83 19.56 18.30
C ALA A 489 -27.67 18.37 18.80
N ALA A 490 -27.03 17.37 19.43
CA ALA A 490 -27.72 16.24 20.04
C ALA A 490 -28.45 16.63 21.34
N GLU A 491 -27.87 17.49 22.18
CA GLU A 491 -28.54 18.02 23.39
C GLU A 491 -29.70 18.93 23.01
N MET A 492 -29.54 19.78 21.98
CA MET A 492 -30.64 20.57 21.42
C MET A 492 -31.74 19.66 20.85
N PHE A 493 -31.38 18.59 20.14
CA PHE A 493 -32.34 17.62 19.61
C PHE A 493 -33.08 16.88 20.73
N LEU A 494 -32.38 16.41 21.76
CA LEU A 494 -33.00 15.73 22.91
C LEU A 494 -33.92 16.65 23.72
N GLN A 495 -33.58 17.93 23.81
CA GLN A 495 -34.41 18.93 24.47
C GLN A 495 -35.66 19.25 23.66
N ASN A 496 -35.51 19.44 22.35
CA ASN A 496 -36.62 19.71 21.43
C ASN A 496 -37.57 18.51 21.29
N THR A 497 -37.05 17.28 21.48
CA THR A 497 -37.83 16.03 21.45
C THR A 497 -38.26 15.55 22.84
N ALA A 498 -38.03 16.34 23.90
CA ALA A 498 -38.36 15.95 25.27
C ALA A 498 -39.86 15.65 25.45
N ASN A 499 -40.72 16.36 24.71
CA ASN A 499 -42.17 16.27 24.77
C ASN A 499 -42.80 15.61 23.52
N ALA A 500 -42.00 15.05 22.61
CA ALA A 500 -42.51 14.45 21.39
C ALA A 500 -43.23 13.12 21.69
N THR A 501 -44.47 12.98 21.23
CA THR A 501 -45.29 11.76 21.35
C THR A 501 -45.21 10.86 20.12
N ASP A 502 -44.56 11.30 19.04
CA ASP A 502 -44.40 10.54 17.80
C ASP A 502 -43.41 9.35 17.98
N SER A 503 -43.87 8.17 17.58
CA SER A 503 -43.11 6.91 17.61
C SER A 503 -41.80 7.00 16.81
N SER A 504 -41.75 7.75 15.71
CA SER A 504 -40.54 7.89 14.90
C SER A 504 -39.46 8.71 15.65
N MET A 505 -39.89 9.81 16.27
CA MET A 505 -39.03 10.69 17.07
C MET A 505 -38.50 9.98 18.33
N LEU A 506 -39.30 9.09 18.93
CA LEU A 506 -38.88 8.26 20.06
C LEU A 506 -37.77 7.26 19.67
N GLU A 507 -37.82 6.66 18.48
CA GLU A 507 -36.73 5.80 17.99
C GLU A 507 -35.43 6.57 17.75
N VAL A 508 -35.51 7.75 17.14
CA VAL A 508 -34.34 8.61 16.90
C VAL A 508 -33.72 9.06 18.22
N ARG A 509 -34.55 9.46 19.20
CA ARG A 509 -34.14 9.78 20.56
C ARG A 509 -33.42 8.60 21.23
N ALA A 510 -33.98 7.39 21.15
CA ALA A 510 -33.36 6.20 21.72
C ALA A 510 -31.98 5.88 21.09
N LYS A 511 -31.82 6.10 19.77
CA LYS A 511 -30.54 5.94 19.07
C LYS A 511 -29.50 6.97 19.53
N ILE A 512 -29.90 8.24 19.68
CA ILE A 512 -29.02 9.31 20.16
C ILE A 512 -28.60 9.05 21.61
N GLU A 513 -29.54 8.73 22.50
CA GLU A 513 -29.24 8.40 23.91
C GLU A 513 -28.31 7.19 24.04
N THR A 514 -28.49 6.17 23.19
CA THR A 514 -27.60 5.00 23.14
C THR A 514 -26.19 5.36 22.66
N GLY A 515 -26.09 6.20 21.63
CA GLY A 515 -24.81 6.73 21.14
C GLY A 515 -24.09 7.56 22.21
N MET A 516 -24.80 8.42 22.93
CA MET A 516 -24.25 9.21 24.05
C MET A 516 -23.76 8.31 25.18
N LYS A 517 -24.53 7.30 25.61
CA LYS A 517 -24.10 6.35 26.65
C LYS A 517 -22.87 5.53 26.22
N GLN A 518 -22.76 5.16 24.95
CA GLN A 518 -21.57 4.46 24.43
C GLN A 518 -20.34 5.37 24.39
N ALA A 519 -20.50 6.62 23.97
CA ALA A 519 -19.43 7.61 24.00
C ALA A 519 -18.99 7.89 25.44
N GLU A 520 -19.93 8.10 26.35
CA GLU A 520 -19.67 8.32 27.78
C GLU A 520 -18.91 7.12 28.38
N ARG A 521 -19.36 5.88 28.13
CA ARG A 521 -18.65 4.68 28.59
C ARG A 521 -17.23 4.57 28.05
N ARG A 522 -16.98 4.99 26.80
CA ARG A 522 -15.65 4.99 26.18
C ARG A 522 -14.74 6.05 26.80
N VAL A 523 -15.30 7.21 27.15
CA VAL A 523 -14.56 8.33 27.73
C VAL A 523 -14.34 8.15 29.24
N LYS A 524 -15.26 7.50 29.95
CA LYS A 524 -15.22 7.28 31.42
C LYS A 524 -14.00 6.48 31.92
N GLY A 525 -13.30 5.78 31.02
CA GLY A 525 -12.02 5.11 31.30
C GLY A 525 -10.77 5.84 30.78
N LEU A 526 -10.93 6.87 29.94
CA LEU A 526 -9.84 7.61 29.29
C LEU A 526 -9.66 9.02 29.85
N CYS A 527 -10.72 9.60 30.41
CA CYS A 527 -10.70 10.90 31.06
C CYS A 527 -10.90 10.70 32.57
N LYS A 528 -9.87 11.04 33.35
CA LYS A 528 -10.00 11.17 34.80
C LYS A 528 -10.29 12.65 35.08
N LEU A 529 -11.50 12.95 35.55
CA LEU A 529 -11.83 14.27 36.06
C LEU A 529 -10.96 14.49 37.30
N ILE A 530 -9.99 15.40 37.22
CA ILE A 530 -9.05 15.66 38.32
C ILE A 530 -9.68 16.57 39.36
N HIS A 531 -10.60 17.46 38.95
CA HIS A 531 -11.25 18.38 39.88
C HIS A 531 -12.59 18.86 39.30
N GLU A 532 -13.61 18.98 40.15
CA GLU A 532 -14.91 19.55 39.78
C GLU A 532 -15.41 20.38 40.97
N LYS A 533 -15.01 21.66 41.05
CA LYS A 533 -15.63 22.73 41.86
C LYS A 533 -14.98 24.10 41.65
N GLU A 534 -15.77 25.16 41.88
CA GLU A 534 -15.48 26.58 41.60
C GLU A 534 -14.41 27.26 42.49
N ASN A 535 -13.75 26.55 43.40
CA ASN A 535 -12.72 27.14 44.25
C ASN A 535 -11.33 26.65 43.84
N SER A 536 -10.56 27.54 43.22
CA SER A 536 -9.23 27.33 42.63
C SER A 536 -8.11 26.95 43.60
N GLY A 537 -8.42 26.70 44.89
CA GLY A 537 -7.42 26.47 45.94
C GLY A 537 -6.87 25.04 46.03
N ASP A 538 -7.61 24.04 45.56
CA ASP A 538 -7.30 22.62 45.86
C ASP A 538 -6.68 21.83 44.68
N ILE A 539 -6.54 22.45 43.49
CA ILE A 539 -5.97 21.81 42.29
C ILE A 539 -4.53 21.33 42.53
N GLU A 540 -3.74 22.09 43.30
CA GLU A 540 -2.34 21.76 43.59
C GLU A 540 -2.19 20.51 44.49
N ALA A 541 -3.17 20.25 45.35
CA ALA A 541 -3.19 19.06 46.21
C ALA A 541 -3.58 17.81 45.40
N ASP A 542 -4.63 17.92 44.59
CA ASP A 542 -5.14 16.80 43.77
C ASP A 542 -4.16 16.38 42.65
N MET A 543 -3.37 17.32 42.13
CA MET A 543 -2.32 17.00 41.16
C MET A 543 -1.18 16.17 41.77
N LYS A 544 -0.84 16.36 43.05
CA LYS A 544 0.26 15.60 43.70
C LYS A 544 -0.02 14.09 43.79
N ASP A 545 -1.30 13.69 43.85
CA ASP A 545 -1.72 12.30 43.95
C ASP A 545 -1.92 11.62 42.58
N ALA A 546 -1.75 12.34 41.47
CA ALA A 546 -1.84 11.77 40.14
C ALA A 546 -0.62 10.88 39.83
N ALA A 547 -0.86 9.64 39.41
CA ALA A 547 0.15 8.61 39.10
C ALA A 547 1.23 9.03 38.08
N ALA A 548 1.05 10.16 37.37
CA ALA A 548 2.04 10.74 36.48
C ALA A 548 3.22 11.42 37.23
N LEU A 549 3.06 11.77 38.52
CA LEU A 549 4.10 12.41 39.33
C LEU A 549 4.97 11.43 40.13
N THR A 550 4.57 10.16 40.24
CA THR A 550 5.37 9.11 40.91
C THR A 550 6.48 8.53 40.03
N THR A 551 6.62 8.97 38.78
CA THR A 551 7.68 8.54 37.86
C THR A 551 8.80 9.60 37.71
N ALA A 552 9.83 9.47 38.56
CA ALA A 552 11.21 9.96 38.45
C ALA A 552 11.50 11.47 38.19
N GLY A 553 11.90 12.17 39.26
CA GLY A 553 13.28 12.69 39.40
C GLY A 553 13.68 14.02 38.75
N VAL A 554 12.84 14.70 37.97
CA VAL A 554 13.17 16.04 37.43
C VAL A 554 11.95 16.96 37.49
N PRO A 555 12.05 18.20 37.99
CA PRO A 555 10.93 19.14 38.00
C PRO A 555 10.64 19.60 36.56
N LYS A 556 9.68 18.95 35.91
CA LYS A 556 9.12 19.42 34.64
C LYS A 556 7.93 20.32 34.91
N LYS A 557 7.90 21.50 34.29
CA LYS A 557 6.69 22.33 34.21
C LYS A 557 5.72 21.62 33.26
N TYR A 558 4.54 21.26 33.75
CA TYR A 558 3.47 20.70 32.92
C TYR A 558 2.52 21.83 32.52
N ALA A 559 2.19 21.93 31.24
CA ALA A 559 1.05 22.72 30.77
C ALA A 559 -0.21 21.85 30.85
N VAL A 560 -1.19 22.27 31.63
CA VAL A 560 -2.52 21.62 31.68
C VAL A 560 -3.40 22.36 30.66
N THR A 561 -3.57 21.77 29.47
CA THR A 561 -4.54 22.27 28.50
C THR A 561 -5.88 21.62 28.81
N VAL A 562 -6.81 22.36 29.42
CA VAL A 562 -8.21 21.93 29.54
C VAL A 562 -8.86 22.12 28.16
N VAL A 563 -8.94 21.03 27.41
CA VAL A 563 -9.64 21.02 26.12
C VAL A 563 -11.05 20.49 26.35
N ASP A 564 -12.02 21.38 26.54
CA ASP A 564 -13.44 21.00 26.39
C ASP A 564 -13.79 20.99 24.90
N ALA A 565 -13.34 19.96 24.18
CA ALA A 565 -13.64 19.79 22.76
C ALA A 565 -14.66 18.66 22.57
N LYS A 566 -15.95 19.02 22.55
CA LYS A 566 -16.96 18.24 21.82
C LYS A 566 -16.79 18.52 20.32
N LEU A 567 -15.87 17.83 19.65
CA LEU A 567 -15.74 17.93 18.19
C LEU A 567 -16.86 17.17 17.49
N LEU A 568 -17.89 17.90 17.10
CA LEU A 568 -18.92 17.45 16.16
C LEU A 568 -18.39 17.69 14.74
N CYS A 569 -18.25 16.62 13.97
CA CYS A 569 -17.97 16.74 12.53
C CYS A 569 -19.32 16.97 11.82
N GLU A 570 -19.34 17.72 10.70
CA GLU A 570 -20.54 18.13 9.93
C GLU A 570 -21.49 16.96 9.57
N ASN A 571 -21.02 15.72 9.67
CA ASN A 571 -21.76 14.49 9.39
C ASN A 571 -22.48 13.87 10.61
N GLY A 572 -22.63 14.59 11.72
CA GLY A 572 -23.40 14.12 12.89
C GLY A 572 -22.77 12.95 13.67
N ARG A 573 -21.49 12.63 13.44
CA ARG A 573 -20.77 11.56 14.15
C ARG A 573 -19.79 12.14 15.17
N TYR A 574 -19.80 11.57 16.37
CA TYR A 574 -18.83 11.89 17.42
C TYR A 574 -17.44 11.32 17.08
N ARG A 575 -16.40 12.15 17.09
CA ARG A 575 -15.01 11.70 17.14
C ARG A 575 -14.44 12.00 18.52
N LEU A 576 -13.68 11.06 19.05
CA LEU A 576 -12.88 11.33 20.25
C LEU A 576 -11.84 12.41 19.91
N PRO A 577 -11.52 13.32 20.86
CA PRO A 577 -10.37 14.18 20.69
C PRO A 577 -9.12 13.33 20.46
N PRO A 578 -8.12 13.86 19.72
CA PRO A 578 -6.90 13.14 19.42
C PRO A 578 -6.22 12.65 20.71
N THR A 579 -6.15 11.33 20.89
CA THR A 579 -5.56 10.71 22.10
C THR A 579 -4.10 10.31 21.91
N ARG A 580 -3.59 10.35 20.68
CA ARG A 580 -2.21 10.00 20.35
C ARG A 580 -1.34 11.25 20.31
N GLN A 581 -0.13 11.14 20.87
CA GLN A 581 0.81 12.25 21.05
C GLN A 581 1.12 13.01 19.76
N PHE A 582 1.24 12.33 18.61
CA PHE A 582 1.48 12.99 17.32
C PHE A 582 0.28 13.83 16.84
N GLN A 583 -0.96 13.42 17.14
CA GLN A 583 -2.16 14.15 16.75
C GLN A 583 -2.36 15.39 17.62
N LEU A 584 -2.00 15.30 18.91
CA LEU A 584 -1.96 16.45 19.81
C LEU A 584 -0.89 17.46 19.37
N THR A 585 0.30 16.97 19.00
CA THR A 585 1.40 17.83 18.50
C THR A 585 0.94 18.64 17.27
N ARG A 586 0.28 17.96 16.32
CA ARG A 586 -0.25 18.60 15.10
C ARG A 586 -1.40 19.58 15.35
N LEU A 587 -2.20 19.34 16.40
CA LEU A 587 -3.26 20.26 16.84
C LEU A 587 -2.67 21.52 17.48
N PHE A 588 -1.61 21.38 18.28
CA PHE A 588 -0.93 22.49 18.94
C PHE A 588 -0.02 23.30 18.00
N GLU A 589 0.44 22.72 16.88
CA GLU A 589 1.15 23.46 15.83
C GLU A 589 0.22 24.27 14.92
N ALA A 590 -1.10 24.01 14.98
CA ALA A 590 -2.11 24.69 14.15
C ALA A 590 -2.83 25.85 14.86
N VAL A 591 -2.56 26.06 16.15
CA VAL A 591 -3.00 27.21 16.97
C VAL A 591 -1.81 28.11 17.19
#